data_AF-A0A927SPL8-F1
#
_entry.id   AF-A0A927SPL8-F1
#
_cell.length_a   1.000
_cell.length_b   1.000
_cell.length_c   1.000
_cell.angle_alpha   90.00
_cell.angle_beta   90.00
_cell.angle_gamma   90.00
#
_symmetry.space_group_name_H-M   'P 1'
#
loop_
_entity.id
_entity.type
_entity.pdbx_description
1 polymer ?
#
loop_
_entity_poly.entity_id
_entity_poly.type
_entity_poly.pdbx_seq_one_letter_code
_entity_poly.pdbx_strand_id
1 'polypeptide(L)' 'MKNKAITSRDVDFAQWYTDVVRAAKLASYSNVKGCVVIEPNGYAIWEKMQATLDRMFKETGHQNISMPLLIP' A
#
# COMPACT_ATOMS: atom_id res chain seq x y z
N MET A 1 -18.51 11.55 -15.69
CA MET A 1 -17.47 12.52 -16.10
C MET A 1 -16.12 11.81 -16.08
N LYS A 2 -15.34 11.84 -17.17
CA LYS A 2 -13.97 11.29 -17.15
C LYS A 2 -13.11 12.18 -16.23
N ASN A 3 -12.47 11.61 -15.21
CA ASN A 3 -11.52 12.35 -14.39
C ASN A 3 -10.32 12.70 -15.27
N LYS A 4 -10.17 13.99 -15.62
CA LYS A 4 -9.10 14.46 -16.52
C LYS A 4 -7.70 14.27 -15.94
N ALA A 5 -7.58 14.00 -14.64
CA ALA A 5 -6.30 13.79 -13.95
C ALA A 5 -5.83 12.32 -13.94
N ILE A 6 -6.61 11.38 -14.49
CA ILE A 6 -6.26 9.95 -14.52
C ILE A 6 -6.19 9.47 -15.96
N THR A 7 -5.02 8.99 -16.35
CA THR A 7 -4.77 8.39 -17.67
C THR A 7 -5.65 7.17 -17.88
N SER A 8 -6.14 6.93 -19.11
CA SER A 8 -6.96 5.74 -19.38
C SER A 8 -6.11 4.48 -19.25
N ARG A 9 -6.61 3.48 -18.52
CA ARG A 9 -5.91 2.21 -18.26
C ARG A 9 -5.47 1.50 -19.55
N ASP A 10 -6.31 1.52 -20.58
CA ASP A 10 -6.05 0.84 -21.85
C ASP A 10 -5.08 1.62 -22.78
N VAL A 11 -4.70 2.85 -22.40
CA VAL A 11 -3.76 3.69 -23.16
C VAL A 11 -2.35 3.60 -22.56
N ASP A 12 -2.25 3.80 -21.26
CA ASP A 12 -1.00 3.65 -20.50
C ASP A 12 -1.32 3.15 -19.11
N PHE A 13 -1.09 1.85 -18.89
CA PHE A 13 -1.35 1.18 -17.63
C PHE A 13 -0.45 1.69 -16.50
N ALA A 14 0.82 1.97 -16.79
CA ALA A 14 1.80 2.37 -15.78
C ALA A 14 1.48 3.77 -15.25
N GLN A 15 1.14 4.69 -16.14
CA GLN A 15 0.71 6.03 -15.77
C GLN A 15 -0.65 5.99 -15.07
N TRP A 16 -1.62 5.22 -15.57
CA TRP A 16 -2.92 5.03 -14.91
C TRP A 16 -2.77 4.54 -13.47
N TYR A 17 -1.92 3.55 -13.22
CA TYR A 17 -1.67 3.03 -11.87
C TYR A 17 -1.16 4.13 -10.94
N THR A 18 -0.17 4.90 -11.41
CA THR A 18 0.42 6.00 -10.65
C THR A 18 -0.59 7.11 -10.38
N ASP A 19 -1.41 7.45 -11.37
CA ASP A 19 -2.45 8.47 -11.27
C ASP A 19 -3.52 8.07 -10.25
N VAL A 20 -3.95 6.79 -10.27
CA VAL A 20 -4.92 6.26 -9.31
C VAL A 20 -4.37 6.30 -7.89
N VAL A 21 -3.15 5.79 -7.68
CA VAL A 21 -2.50 5.77 -6.35
C VAL A 21 -2.40 7.18 -5.77
N ARG A 22 -1.99 8.16 -6.58
CA ARG A 22 -1.88 9.57 -6.16
C ARG A 22 -3.23 10.24 -5.96
N ALA A 23 -4.17 10.09 -6.90
CA ALA A 23 -5.48 10.72 -6.84
C ALA A 23 -6.31 10.22 -5.64
N ALA A 24 -6.17 8.95 -5.29
CA ALA A 24 -6.81 8.35 -4.12
C ALA A 24 -6.04 8.58 -2.80
N LYS A 25 -4.91 9.30 -2.83
CA LYS A 25 -4.06 9.57 -1.67
C LYS A 25 -3.65 8.28 -0.95
N LEU A 26 -3.23 7.27 -1.71
CA LEU A 26 -2.80 5.98 -1.16
C LEU A 26 -1.32 5.99 -0.80
N ALA A 27 -0.49 6.58 -1.66
CA ALA A 27 0.94 6.73 -1.41
C ALA A 27 1.52 7.90 -2.23
N SER A 28 2.60 8.46 -1.71
CA SER A 28 3.40 9.49 -2.36
C SER A 28 4.88 9.10 -2.39
N TYR A 29 5.66 9.71 -3.28
CA TYR A 29 7.10 9.47 -3.34
C TYR A 29 7.80 10.18 -2.18
N SER A 30 8.77 9.52 -1.55
CA SER A 30 9.64 10.17 -0.56
C SER A 30 10.84 10.85 -1.24
N ASN A 31 11.65 11.55 -0.46
CA ASN A 31 12.91 12.13 -0.93
C ASN A 31 14.01 11.07 -1.15
N VAL A 32 13.80 9.83 -0.73
CA VAL A 32 14.73 8.71 -0.95
C VAL A 32 14.27 7.95 -2.19
N LYS A 33 15.14 7.88 -3.20
CA LYS A 33 14.84 7.18 -4.45
C LYS A 33 14.48 5.73 -4.18
N GLY A 34 13.33 5.29 -4.72
CA GLY A 34 12.82 3.93 -4.54
C GLY A 34 11.97 3.74 -3.28
N CYS A 35 11.82 4.77 -2.44
CA CYS A 35 10.96 4.72 -1.26
C CYS A 35 9.67 5.52 -1.48
N VAL A 36 8.61 5.06 -0.82
CA VAL A 36 7.29 5.70 -0.82
C VAL A 36 6.86 6.00 0.61
N VAL A 37 6.10 7.08 0.77
CA VAL A 37 5.34 7.35 1.99
C VAL A 37 3.92 6.83 1.75
N ILE A 38 3.49 5.86 2.55
CA ILE A 38 2.11 5.37 2.50
C ILE A 38 1.23 6.41 3.21
N GLU A 39 0.25 6.95 2.49
CA GLU A 39 -0.67 7.96 3.01
C GLU A 39 -1.79 7.33 3.86
N PRO A 40 -2.55 8.12 4.65
CA PRO A 40 -3.56 7.57 5.56
C PRO A 40 -4.57 6.61 4.90
N ASN A 41 -5.03 6.90 3.67
CA ASN A 41 -5.96 5.99 2.98
C ASN A 41 -5.30 4.67 2.60
N GLY A 42 -4.03 4.69 2.17
CA GLY A 42 -3.28 3.48 1.84
C GLY A 42 -2.96 2.67 3.10
N TYR A 43 -2.58 3.34 4.18
CA TYR A 43 -2.25 2.69 5.44
C TYR A 43 -3.50 2.06 6.08
N ALA A 44 -4.67 2.70 6.00
CA ALA A 44 -5.93 2.13 6.48
C ALA A 44 -6.32 0.82 5.76
N ILE A 45 -5.98 0.68 4.47
CA ILE A 45 -6.17 -0.60 3.74
C ILE A 45 -5.25 -1.66 4.33
N TRP A 46 -3.98 -1.32 4.53
CA TRP A 46 -2.99 -2.22 5.14
C TRP A 46 -3.40 -2.68 6.54
N GLU A 47 -3.84 -1.76 7.42
CA GLU A 47 -4.28 -2.07 8.78
C GLU A 47 -5.46 -3.07 8.78
N LYS A 48 -6.43 -2.89 7.86
CA LYS A 48 -7.56 -3.82 7.70
C LYS A 48 -7.10 -5.21 7.25
N MET A 49 -6.16 -5.28 6.31
CA MET A 49 -5.57 -6.54 5.86
C MET A 49 -4.82 -7.22 7.00
N GLN A 50 -3.94 -6.48 7.70
CA GLN A 50 -3.15 -6.98 8.82
C GLN A 50 -4.06 -7.52 9.93
N ALA A 51 -5.07 -6.76 10.37
CA ALA A 51 -5.99 -7.19 11.42
C ALA A 51 -6.78 -8.46 11.04
N THR A 52 -7.18 -8.57 9.77
CA THR A 52 -7.90 -9.75 9.27
C THR A 52 -7.02 -10.99 9.30
N LEU A 53 -5.79 -10.88 8.79
CA LEU A 53 -4.84 -12.00 8.75
C LEU A 53 -4.35 -12.38 10.15
N ASP A 54 -4.02 -11.40 10.99
CA ASP A 54 -3.59 -11.61 12.37
C ASP A 54 -4.63 -12.39 13.19
N ARG A 55 -5.92 -12.06 13.02
CA ARG A 55 -7.01 -12.84 13.61
C ARG A 55 -6.98 -14.30 13.13
N MET A 56 -6.87 -14.53 11.83
CA MET A 56 -6.85 -15.89 11.25
C MET A 56 -5.63 -16.70 11.71
N PHE A 57 -4.47 -16.06 11.87
CA PHE A 57 -3.27 -16.71 12.39
C PHE A 57 -3.44 -17.10 13.87
N LYS A 58 -4.03 -16.23 14.68
CA LYS A 58 -4.31 -16.51 16.10
C LYS A 58 -5.34 -17.62 16.28
N GLU A 59 -6.37 -17.68 15.43
CA GLU A 59 -7.37 -18.77 15.41
C GLU A 59 -6.74 -20.15 15.17
N THR A 60 -5.58 -20.19 14.51
CA THR A 60 -4.83 -21.42 14.24
C THR A 60 -3.65 -21.65 15.20
N GLY A 61 -3.58 -20.89 16.30
CA GLY A 61 -2.60 -21.08 17.37
C GLY A 61 -1.25 -20.39 17.16
N HIS A 62 -1.10 -19.56 16.12
CA HIS A 62 0.15 -18.85 15.86
C HIS A 62 0.34 -17.67 16.83
N GLN A 63 1.60 -17.35 17.11
CA GLN A 63 1.99 -16.20 17.93
C GLN A 63 2.99 -15.33 17.15
N ASN A 64 2.77 -14.01 17.18
CA ASN A 64 3.67 -13.06 16.54
C ASN A 64 4.97 -12.94 17.35
N ILE A 65 6.10 -12.85 16.65
CA ILE A 65 7.41 -12.52 17.22
C ILE A 65 8.02 -11.36 16.44
N SER A 66 8.94 -10.63 17.07
CA SER A 66 9.70 -9.55 16.44
C SER A 66 11.19 -9.93 16.45
N MET A 67 11.75 -10.10 15.26
CA MET A 67 13.16 -10.46 15.06
C MET A 67 13.98 -9.22 14.68
N PRO A 68 15.30 -9.20 14.93
CA PRO A 68 16.15 -8.11 14.50
C PRO A 68 16.13 -7.90 12.99
N LEU A 69 16.09 -6.62 12.55
CA LEU A 69 16.13 -6.27 11.13
C LEU A 69 17.51 -6.49 10.50
N LEU A 70 18.58 -6.28 11.27
CA LEU A 70 19.96 -6.43 10.80
C LEU A 70 20.42 -7.86 11.01
N ILE A 71 20.84 -8.54 9.93
CA ILE A 71 21.36 -9.90 9.93
C ILE A 71 22.87 -9.85 9.63
N PRO A 72 23.73 -10.56 10.39
CA PRO A 72 25.16 -10.67 10.12
C PRO A 72 25.51 -11.27 8.76
#